data_AF-A0A0R3VVV9-F1
#
_entry.id   AF-A0A0R3VVV9-F1
#
_cell.length_a   1.000
_cell.length_b   1.000
_cell.length_c   1.000
_cell.angle_alpha   90.00
_cell.angle_beta   90.00
_cell.angle_gamma   90.00
#
_symmetry.space_group_name_H-M   'P 1'
#
loop_
_entity.id
_entity.type
_entity.pdbx_description
1 polymer ?
#
loop_
_entity_poly.entity_id
_entity_poly.type
_entity_poly.pdbx_seq_one_letter_code
_entity_poly.pdbx_strand_id
1 'polypeptide(L)'
;LIRQVRFLSSTGENDEWATSVEVNKGNQTAFFEQADAKLELNSEDRILQKPVISQPPNSEPSATPSISPSPTEKADDAKRRQSSAPRLVPWTSNRFFRECKFVKTTSTTQGRSFVTMLRESTFVQLGNFTQREMIGVVIENVNDSDLYVDIGGKFLAVVSQPENTFYPRGSLVRVRLRDPEMANRFMVNTRAISLLEADVTLLGPYRGQLIPVSTAATDHQVNKEHWMPLCCLSLLPAMNNAEASKEADKAPPVDIARSLPPGFGDAVLRPSQALPEGVSVEVRGYDFNRGVDYEALLASYASTGFQATHFARAVDVLNSVIERRSVIPSDEDEKSKEVLESLGLGIARRSGCTVFLAYTSNMISAGVREVIRFLVQHNLVDVLVTSAGGVEEDFVKCMANFYVGDFSRWTGAELRKLGINRTGNLLVPNNNYVILEEWLNPIFDRMLEEQNTNKVNWTPSMVIDRLGKEINSPDSVYYWCHKNGIPVFCPGITDGALGDVLFAHTYKSPPGLRVDVVADVRQINLLAIYSHATAVVVLGGGIVKHHTLNANLMRNGAEYAVYVNTGQEFDGSDAGARPDEAVSWGKLSNTSEPVKIHGDASLIFPLLVAQTFAKHFHQTHNS
;
A
#
# COMPACT_ATOMS: atom_id res chain seq x y z
N LEU A 1 31.20 -29.52 -33.04
CA LEU A 1 32.37 -29.19 -32.17
C LEU A 1 31.79 -28.87 -30.79
N ILE A 2 32.08 -29.62 -29.70
CA ILE A 2 33.26 -29.47 -28.80
C ILE A 2 33.13 -28.14 -28.02
N ARG A 3 32.91 -28.06 -26.68
CA ARG A 3 32.92 -29.00 -25.52
C ARG A 3 31.61 -28.83 -24.68
N GLN A 4 31.10 -29.74 -23.81
CA GLN A 4 31.69 -30.60 -22.74
C GLN A 4 32.29 -29.79 -21.55
N VAL A 5 32.32 -30.19 -20.26
CA VAL A 5 31.89 -31.37 -19.46
C VAL A 5 31.92 -30.91 -17.96
N ARG A 6 31.22 -31.43 -16.93
CA ARG A 6 30.44 -32.66 -16.65
C ARG A 6 29.40 -32.38 -15.53
N PHE A 7 28.51 -33.34 -15.26
CA PHE A 7 28.04 -33.71 -13.90
C PHE A 7 28.27 -35.22 -13.75
N LEU A 8 28.32 -35.77 -12.51
CA LEU A 8 28.42 -37.22 -12.28
C LEU A 8 27.52 -37.66 -11.12
N SER A 9 26.61 -38.58 -11.45
CA SER A 9 26.02 -39.59 -10.57
C SER A 9 26.02 -40.92 -11.34
N SER A 10 25.93 -42.05 -10.65
CA SER A 10 26.26 -43.37 -11.20
C SER A 10 25.23 -44.45 -10.85
N THR A 11 24.89 -45.28 -11.85
CA THR A 11 24.56 -46.74 -11.78
C THR A 11 23.66 -47.26 -10.63
N GLY A 12 22.61 -48.05 -10.83
CA GLY A 12 21.99 -48.69 -12.02
C GLY A 12 20.60 -49.20 -11.57
N GLU A 13 19.89 -50.13 -12.20
CA GLU A 13 20.06 -50.97 -13.39
C GLU A 13 18.66 -51.24 -13.98
N ASN A 14 18.56 -51.67 -15.25
CA ASN A 14 17.56 -52.57 -15.87
C ASN A 14 16.02 -52.38 -15.64
N ASP A 15 15.11 -52.76 -16.55
CA ASP A 15 15.26 -53.56 -17.79
C ASP A 15 14.32 -53.07 -18.92
N GLU A 16 14.42 -53.71 -20.09
CA GLU A 16 13.73 -53.32 -21.33
C GLU A 16 12.20 -53.54 -21.34
N TRP A 17 11.48 -52.77 -22.17
CA TRP A 17 10.44 -53.30 -23.07
C TRP A 17 10.24 -52.34 -24.26
N ALA A 18 10.22 -52.87 -25.48
CA ALA A 18 10.16 -52.07 -26.70
C ALA A 18 9.11 -52.59 -27.69
N THR A 19 8.26 -51.70 -28.19
CA THR A 19 7.47 -51.90 -29.41
C THR A 19 7.31 -50.57 -30.15
N SER A 20 7.56 -50.59 -31.46
CA SER A 20 7.61 -49.43 -32.33
C SER A 20 6.31 -49.21 -33.10
N VAL A 21 5.90 -47.95 -33.26
CA VAL A 21 5.00 -47.50 -34.34
C VAL A 21 5.60 -46.23 -34.97
N GLU A 22 5.37 -46.05 -36.27
CA GLU A 22 6.21 -45.21 -37.13
C GLU A 22 5.86 -43.71 -37.14
N VAL A 23 6.86 -42.88 -37.44
CA VAL A 23 6.69 -41.44 -37.70
C VAL A 23 6.18 -41.24 -39.12
N ASN A 24 4.93 -40.80 -39.28
CA ASN A 24 4.38 -40.39 -40.57
C ASN A 24 4.29 -38.85 -40.66
N LYS A 25 4.94 -38.24 -41.65
CA LYS A 25 4.94 -36.78 -41.88
C LYS A 25 3.96 -36.43 -43.00
N GLY A 26 2.87 -35.73 -42.67
CA GLY A 26 1.90 -35.27 -43.66
C GLY A 26 1.14 -34.01 -43.24
N ASN A 27 1.27 -32.97 -44.08
CA ASN A 27 0.41 -31.78 -44.26
C ASN A 27 -0.58 -31.38 -43.15
N GLN A 28 -0.31 -30.25 -42.49
CA GLN A 28 -1.35 -29.39 -41.90
C GLN A 28 -1.13 -27.92 -42.29
N THR A 29 -1.60 -27.56 -43.49
CA THR A 29 -1.71 -26.17 -43.98
C THR A 29 -3.04 -25.97 -44.71
N ALA A 30 -4.15 -26.16 -43.99
CA ALA A 30 -5.51 -25.92 -44.48
C ALA A 30 -6.55 -25.91 -43.34
N PHE A 31 -6.49 -24.94 -42.41
CA PHE A 31 -7.54 -24.78 -41.37
C PHE A 31 -7.69 -23.36 -40.79
N PHE A 32 -7.44 -22.31 -41.59
CA PHE A 32 -7.64 -20.91 -41.19
C PHE A 32 -8.14 -20.03 -42.36
N GLU A 33 -9.15 -20.50 -43.11
CA GLU A 33 -9.69 -19.74 -44.25
C GLU A 33 -11.18 -20.04 -44.53
N GLN A 34 -12.04 -19.98 -43.50
CA GLN A 34 -13.50 -20.06 -43.67
C GLN A 34 -14.30 -19.50 -42.48
N ALA A 35 -14.29 -18.17 -42.28
CA ALA A 35 -15.12 -17.50 -41.27
C ALA A 35 -15.61 -16.07 -41.62
N ASP A 36 -15.35 -15.57 -42.83
CA ASP A 36 -15.72 -14.20 -43.25
C ASP A 36 -16.58 -14.20 -44.54
N ALA A 37 -17.87 -14.51 -44.43
CA ALA A 37 -18.92 -14.13 -45.38
C ALA A 37 -20.32 -14.60 -44.94
N LYS A 38 -21.07 -13.74 -44.23
CA LYS A 38 -22.56 -13.57 -44.21
C LYS A 38 -23.04 -12.97 -42.88
N LEU A 39 -23.49 -11.72 -42.90
CA LEU A 39 -24.69 -11.24 -42.18
C LEU A 39 -24.94 -9.74 -42.46
N GLU A 40 -25.49 -9.45 -43.63
CA GLU A 40 -26.30 -8.24 -43.85
C GLU A 40 -27.67 -8.69 -44.38
N LEU A 41 -28.75 -8.31 -43.69
CA LEU A 41 -29.88 -7.53 -44.24
C LEU A 41 -31.10 -7.50 -43.28
N ASN A 42 -31.78 -6.36 -43.31
CA ASN A 42 -33.20 -6.12 -42.97
C ASN A 42 -33.69 -6.28 -41.52
N SER A 43 -33.91 -5.13 -40.88
CA SER A 43 -34.99 -4.94 -39.90
C SER A 43 -35.50 -3.48 -39.85
N GLU A 44 -36.26 -3.07 -40.88
CA GLU A 44 -37.39 -2.15 -40.66
C GLU A 44 -38.60 -3.05 -40.27
N ASP A 45 -39.62 -2.65 -39.51
CA ASP A 45 -40.31 -1.35 -39.42
C ASP A 45 -41.16 -1.28 -38.11
N ARG A 46 -41.62 -0.08 -37.70
CA ARG A 46 -42.74 0.21 -36.74
C ARG A 46 -42.65 -0.20 -35.24
N ILE A 47 -43.33 0.47 -34.27
CA ILE A 47 -43.75 1.89 -34.12
C ILE A 47 -44.18 2.22 -32.66
N LEU A 48 -44.08 3.50 -32.26
CA LEU A 48 -44.78 4.23 -31.16
C LEU A 48 -44.55 3.97 -29.64
N GLN A 49 -44.62 5.12 -28.93
CA GLN A 49 -45.06 5.40 -27.53
C GLN A 49 -44.18 5.06 -26.30
N LYS A 50 -43.73 6.15 -25.64
CA LYS A 50 -43.72 6.32 -24.18
C LYS A 50 -44.40 7.67 -23.83
N PRO A 51 -45.05 7.81 -22.65
CA PRO A 51 -45.85 9.00 -22.30
C PRO A 51 -45.02 10.14 -21.67
N VAL A 52 -45.69 11.30 -21.51
CA VAL A 52 -45.20 12.56 -20.91
C VAL A 52 -46.07 12.91 -19.68
N ILE A 53 -45.70 13.94 -18.90
CA ILE A 53 -46.34 14.57 -17.70
C ILE A 53 -45.55 14.23 -16.40
N SER A 54 -45.10 15.19 -15.56
CA SER A 54 -45.07 16.67 -15.66
C SER A 54 -44.06 17.30 -14.66
N GLN A 55 -43.79 18.60 -14.80
CA GLN A 55 -43.26 19.47 -13.72
C GLN A 55 -44.00 20.84 -13.74
N PRO A 56 -44.11 21.55 -12.59
CA PRO A 56 -44.75 22.86 -12.48
C PRO A 56 -43.82 24.05 -12.86
N PRO A 57 -44.33 25.28 -13.04
CA PRO A 57 -43.66 26.29 -13.86
C PRO A 57 -43.21 27.60 -13.17
N ASN A 58 -42.44 28.40 -13.93
CA ASN A 58 -42.26 29.86 -13.90
C ASN A 58 -41.51 30.56 -12.73
N SER A 59 -40.35 31.15 -13.07
CA SER A 59 -40.19 32.62 -13.04
C SER A 59 -39.14 33.11 -14.06
N GLU A 60 -39.49 34.18 -14.78
CA GLU A 60 -38.73 34.86 -15.86
C GLU A 60 -38.21 36.23 -15.32
N PRO A 61 -37.55 37.16 -16.08
CA PRO A 61 -37.02 37.10 -17.45
C PRO A 61 -35.62 37.79 -17.69
N SER A 62 -35.26 37.92 -18.98
CA SER A 62 -34.52 39.05 -19.62
C SER A 62 -32.98 38.96 -19.81
N ALA A 63 -32.38 39.49 -20.89
CA ALA A 63 -32.87 39.83 -22.25
C ALA A 63 -31.69 40.21 -23.21
N THR A 64 -31.98 40.34 -24.51
CA THR A 64 -31.15 40.94 -25.59
C THR A 64 -30.03 40.02 -26.17
N PRO A 65 -29.50 40.28 -27.38
CA PRO A 65 -30.09 39.66 -28.58
C PRO A 65 -29.11 38.96 -29.53
N SER A 66 -29.67 38.28 -30.54
CA SER A 66 -28.96 37.55 -31.59
C SER A 66 -28.42 38.43 -32.72
N ILE A 67 -27.39 37.93 -33.42
CA ILE A 67 -27.17 38.04 -34.87
C ILE A 67 -26.32 36.84 -35.32
N SER A 68 -26.65 36.26 -36.47
CA SER A 68 -25.88 35.23 -37.18
C SER A 68 -25.55 35.74 -38.59
N PRO A 69 -24.59 35.15 -39.34
CA PRO A 69 -24.99 33.99 -40.16
C PRO A 69 -23.89 32.97 -40.57
N SER A 70 -24.31 31.69 -40.62
CA SER A 70 -23.98 30.67 -41.64
C SER A 70 -22.52 30.18 -41.88
N PRO A 71 -22.33 29.00 -42.54
CA PRO A 71 -21.07 28.26 -42.50
C PRO A 71 -20.34 28.07 -43.84
N THR A 72 -19.08 27.62 -43.79
CA THR A 72 -18.40 26.96 -44.92
C THR A 72 -17.41 25.87 -44.47
N GLU A 73 -17.54 24.70 -45.13
CA GLU A 73 -16.51 23.72 -45.51
C GLU A 73 -15.58 23.05 -44.47
N LYS A 74 -15.55 21.70 -44.56
CA LYS A 74 -14.53 20.83 -43.96
C LYS A 74 -13.31 20.76 -44.88
N ALA A 75 -12.10 20.69 -44.33
CA ALA A 75 -10.90 20.26 -45.06
C ALA A 75 -9.91 19.49 -44.17
N ASP A 76 -9.54 18.28 -44.62
CA ASP A 76 -8.30 17.53 -44.36
C ASP A 76 -7.72 17.43 -42.93
N ASP A 77 -8.36 16.58 -42.10
CA ASP A 77 -7.72 15.97 -40.92
C ASP A 77 -6.67 14.91 -41.34
N ALA A 78 -5.54 15.36 -41.89
CA ALA A 78 -4.57 14.47 -42.54
C ALA A 78 -3.09 14.96 -42.51
N LYS A 79 -2.58 15.44 -41.37
CA LYS A 79 -1.12 15.65 -41.16
C LYS A 79 -0.65 15.75 -39.69
N ARG A 80 -0.90 14.70 -38.91
CA ARG A 80 -0.29 14.54 -37.57
C ARG A 80 1.23 14.36 -37.69
N ARG A 81 1.99 15.47 -37.66
CA ARG A 81 3.46 15.48 -37.81
C ARG A 81 4.11 14.57 -36.75
N GLN A 82 4.86 13.57 -37.20
CA GLN A 82 5.65 12.72 -36.31
C GLN A 82 6.73 13.56 -35.61
N SER A 83 6.70 13.61 -34.29
CA SER A 83 7.73 14.28 -33.49
C SER A 83 8.90 13.34 -33.19
N SER A 84 10.01 13.54 -33.91
CA SER A 84 11.28 12.85 -33.66
C SER A 84 12.01 13.43 -32.44
N ALA A 85 11.41 13.30 -31.25
CA ALA A 85 11.97 13.76 -29.98
C ALA A 85 11.99 12.61 -28.95
N PRO A 86 13.12 12.36 -28.25
CA PRO A 86 13.20 11.29 -27.26
C PRO A 86 12.36 11.60 -26.02
N ARG A 87 11.70 10.56 -25.48
CA ARG A 87 10.93 10.64 -24.22
C ARG A 87 11.85 11.05 -23.06
N LEU A 88 11.47 12.08 -22.30
CA LEU A 88 12.26 12.55 -21.16
C LEU A 88 11.39 13.23 -20.07
N VAL A 89 11.45 12.64 -18.87
CA VAL A 89 11.04 13.13 -17.53
C VAL A 89 11.48 12.06 -16.51
N PRO A 90 11.75 12.41 -15.23
CA PRO A 90 12.69 13.46 -14.86
C PRO A 90 13.61 13.02 -13.70
N TRP A 91 14.91 13.42 -13.68
CA TRP A 91 15.70 13.66 -12.43
C TRP A 91 17.14 14.16 -12.70
N THR A 92 17.40 14.92 -13.78
CA THR A 92 18.79 15.21 -14.22
C THR A 92 19.05 16.63 -14.72
N SER A 93 19.14 17.61 -13.81
CA SER A 93 19.88 18.86 -14.11
C SER A 93 21.33 18.54 -14.55
N ASN A 94 21.96 17.54 -13.92
CA ASN A 94 23.30 17.04 -14.28
C ASN A 94 23.45 16.49 -15.73
N ARG A 95 22.37 16.24 -16.49
CA ARG A 95 22.46 15.73 -17.88
C ARG A 95 22.40 16.85 -18.93
N PHE A 96 21.66 17.93 -18.67
CA PHE A 96 21.64 19.12 -19.54
C PHE A 96 23.06 19.66 -19.78
N PHE A 97 23.83 19.87 -18.70
CA PHE A 97 25.25 20.25 -18.78
C PHE A 97 26.12 19.24 -19.53
N ARG A 98 25.77 17.95 -19.50
CA ARG A 98 26.57 16.86 -20.11
C ARG A 98 26.35 16.75 -21.62
N GLU A 99 25.16 17.06 -22.11
CA GLU A 99 24.81 16.98 -23.54
C GLU A 99 25.04 18.30 -24.29
N CYS A 100 24.94 19.45 -23.62
CA CYS A 100 25.38 20.75 -24.16
C CYS A 100 26.91 20.92 -24.26
N LYS A 101 27.70 19.84 -24.15
CA LYS A 101 29.18 19.82 -24.16
C LYS A 101 29.86 20.77 -23.17
N PHE A 102 29.21 21.14 -22.07
CA PHE A 102 29.87 21.90 -21.01
C PHE A 102 30.86 21.01 -20.26
N VAL A 103 32.15 21.24 -20.49
CA VAL A 103 33.22 20.61 -19.72
C VAL A 103 33.07 21.05 -18.27
N LYS A 104 32.69 20.12 -17.39
CA LYS A 104 32.61 20.35 -15.96
C LYS A 104 34.04 20.46 -15.44
N THR A 105 34.55 21.69 -15.27
CA THR A 105 35.89 21.94 -14.74
C THR A 105 36.02 21.26 -13.39
N THR A 106 36.86 20.21 -13.31
CA THR A 106 37.09 19.46 -12.08
C THR A 106 38.01 20.25 -11.15
N SER A 107 37.45 21.30 -10.53
CA SER A 107 38.01 21.80 -9.28
C SER A 107 37.96 20.66 -8.26
N THR A 108 39.08 20.39 -7.62
CA THR A 108 39.23 19.32 -6.64
C THR A 108 38.33 19.59 -5.44
N THR A 109 37.25 18.83 -5.29
CA THR A 109 36.28 18.98 -4.22
C THR A 109 36.87 18.51 -2.88
N GLN A 110 37.69 19.35 -2.25
CA GLN A 110 37.88 19.29 -0.80
C GLN A 110 36.50 19.36 -0.14
N GLY A 111 36.30 18.58 0.93
CA GLY A 111 35.00 18.41 1.59
C GLY A 111 34.45 19.73 2.14
N ARG A 112 33.62 20.41 1.36
CA ARG A 112 32.90 21.61 1.81
C ARG A 112 31.91 21.20 2.90
N SER A 113 31.87 21.96 3.99
CA SER A 113 30.89 21.72 5.05
C SER A 113 29.47 21.87 4.50
N PHE A 114 28.48 21.20 5.12
CA PHE A 114 27.07 21.38 4.76
C PHE A 114 26.66 22.87 4.81
N VAL A 115 27.15 23.63 5.79
CA VAL A 115 26.90 25.08 5.92
C VAL A 115 27.47 25.85 4.73
N THR A 116 28.66 25.47 4.24
CA THR A 116 29.27 26.05 3.04
C THR A 116 28.42 25.75 1.81
N MET A 117 28.08 24.47 1.58
CA MET A 117 27.27 24.06 0.42
C MET A 117 25.86 24.67 0.44
N LEU A 118 25.26 24.85 1.61
CA LEU A 118 23.96 25.49 1.77
C LEU A 118 24.04 26.99 1.43
N ARG A 119 25.04 27.72 1.95
CA ARG A 119 25.27 29.14 1.63
C ARG A 119 25.60 29.38 0.16
N GLU A 120 26.29 28.45 -0.48
CA GLU A 120 26.64 28.49 -1.91
C GLU A 120 25.55 27.92 -2.82
N SER A 121 24.43 27.43 -2.27
CA SER A 121 23.33 26.87 -3.07
C SER A 121 22.57 27.95 -3.82
N THR A 122 22.09 27.62 -5.02
CA THR A 122 21.22 28.49 -5.83
C THR A 122 19.93 28.87 -5.09
N PHE A 123 19.45 28.00 -4.19
CA PHE A 123 18.29 28.26 -3.34
C PHE A 123 18.53 29.40 -2.34
N VAL A 124 19.66 29.38 -1.62
CA VAL A 124 20.01 30.45 -0.67
C VAL A 124 20.45 31.73 -1.40
N GLN A 125 21.10 31.61 -2.56
CA GLN A 125 21.45 32.74 -3.41
C GLN A 125 20.23 33.45 -4.03
N LEU A 126 19.07 32.79 -4.13
CA LEU A 126 17.85 33.42 -4.64
C LEU A 126 17.35 34.55 -3.71
N GLY A 127 17.60 34.45 -2.40
CA GLY A 127 17.18 35.43 -1.41
C GLY A 127 15.66 35.53 -1.31
N ASN A 128 15.11 36.76 -1.30
CA ASN A 128 13.66 36.93 -1.34
C ASN A 128 13.10 36.48 -2.71
N PHE A 129 12.07 35.64 -2.68
CA PHE A 129 11.42 35.01 -3.83
C PHE A 129 10.42 35.93 -4.54
N THR A 130 9.79 36.85 -3.81
CA THR A 130 8.65 37.64 -4.31
C THR A 130 9.00 38.48 -5.53
N GLN A 131 8.29 38.25 -6.64
CA GLN A 131 8.47 38.93 -7.94
C GLN A 131 9.84 38.68 -8.60
N ARG A 132 10.63 37.67 -8.18
CA ARG A 132 11.87 37.28 -8.87
C ARG A 132 11.58 36.72 -10.27
N GLU A 133 12.30 37.20 -11.28
CA GLU A 133 12.29 36.56 -12.60
C GLU A 133 13.32 35.44 -12.68
N MET A 134 12.93 34.33 -13.30
CA MET A 134 13.75 33.14 -13.50
C MET A 134 13.42 32.46 -14.83
N ILE A 135 14.23 31.46 -15.22
CA ILE A 135 14.02 30.65 -16.42
C ILE A 135 13.47 29.30 -15.99
N GLY A 136 12.33 28.91 -16.55
CA GLY A 136 11.73 27.58 -16.38
C GLY A 136 11.76 26.77 -17.68
N VAL A 137 11.53 25.46 -17.56
CA VAL A 137 11.42 24.52 -18.67
C VAL A 137 9.99 23.99 -18.76
N VAL A 138 9.35 24.10 -19.93
CA VAL A 138 8.02 23.51 -20.15
C VAL A 138 8.13 21.98 -20.17
N ILE A 139 7.57 21.32 -19.15
CA ILE A 139 7.52 19.87 -19.02
C ILE A 139 6.33 19.28 -19.76
N GLU A 140 5.16 19.90 -19.65
CA GLU A 140 3.93 19.43 -20.27
C GLU A 140 3.09 20.63 -20.74
N ASN A 141 2.31 20.42 -21.79
CA ASN A 141 1.29 21.35 -22.28
C ASN A 141 0.01 20.52 -22.36
N VAL A 142 -1.01 20.93 -21.60
CA VAL A 142 -2.28 20.21 -21.46
C VAL A 142 -3.36 21.01 -22.18
N ASN A 143 -4.00 20.36 -23.16
CA ASN A 143 -5.13 20.86 -23.94
C ASN A 143 -4.92 22.23 -24.62
N ASP A 144 -3.67 22.65 -24.83
CA ASP A 144 -3.28 23.99 -25.32
C ASP A 144 -3.78 25.17 -24.46
N SER A 145 -4.29 24.90 -23.26
CA SER A 145 -4.72 25.91 -22.29
C SER A 145 -3.66 26.15 -21.20
N ASP A 146 -2.97 25.12 -20.71
CA ASP A 146 -2.15 25.20 -19.51
C ASP A 146 -0.80 24.49 -19.62
N LEU A 147 0.24 25.14 -19.11
CA LEU A 147 1.64 24.72 -19.20
C LEU A 147 2.17 24.35 -17.82
N TYR A 148 2.73 23.15 -17.71
CA TYR A 148 3.48 22.71 -16.55
C TYR A 148 4.95 23.10 -16.72
N VAL A 149 5.45 23.97 -15.85
CA VAL A 149 6.80 24.53 -15.92
C VAL A 149 7.63 24.08 -14.72
N ASP A 150 8.77 23.44 -15.00
CA ASP A 150 9.80 23.16 -14.00
C ASP A 150 10.68 24.41 -13.83
N ILE A 151 10.73 24.90 -12.59
CA ILE A 151 11.53 26.06 -12.18
C ILE A 151 12.73 25.67 -11.30
N GLY A 152 13.01 24.36 -11.14
CA GLY A 152 14.00 23.83 -10.21
C GLY A 152 13.56 23.85 -8.74
N GLY A 153 12.26 23.97 -8.49
CA GLY A 153 11.65 24.01 -7.15
C GLY A 153 11.27 22.63 -6.59
N LYS A 154 10.57 22.65 -5.45
CA LYS A 154 9.93 21.45 -4.85
C LYS A 154 8.76 20.94 -5.69
N PHE A 155 8.07 21.86 -6.36
CA PHE A 155 6.88 21.62 -7.17
C PHE A 155 7.00 22.27 -8.54
N LEU A 156 6.17 21.80 -9.47
CA LEU A 156 5.97 22.45 -10.76
C LEU A 156 5.05 23.67 -10.60
N ALA A 157 5.14 24.60 -11.54
CA ALA A 157 4.16 25.67 -11.68
C ALA A 157 3.19 25.36 -12.83
N VAL A 158 1.90 25.59 -12.61
CA VAL A 158 0.89 25.56 -13.67
C VAL A 158 0.61 27.00 -14.11
N VAL A 159 0.80 27.29 -15.39
CA VAL A 159 0.60 28.63 -15.95
C VAL A 159 -0.18 28.56 -17.26
N SER A 160 -1.24 29.33 -17.40
CA SER A 160 -2.06 29.31 -18.61
C SER A 160 -1.31 29.90 -19.83
N GLN A 161 -1.49 29.26 -20.98
CA GLN A 161 -0.87 29.60 -22.25
C GLN A 161 -1.56 30.82 -22.89
N PRO A 162 -0.83 31.89 -23.27
CA PRO A 162 -1.42 33.02 -23.98
C PRO A 162 -1.94 32.61 -25.36
N GLU A 163 -3.12 33.10 -25.73
CA GLU A 163 -3.75 32.87 -27.03
C GLU A 163 -2.79 33.14 -28.20
N ASN A 164 -2.88 32.30 -29.24
CA ASN A 164 -1.99 32.33 -30.42
C ASN A 164 -0.48 32.13 -30.12
N THR A 165 -0.10 31.63 -28.95
CA THR A 165 1.26 31.16 -28.65
C THR A 165 1.26 29.69 -28.29
N PHE A 166 2.23 28.93 -28.82
CA PHE A 166 2.38 27.49 -28.54
C PHE A 166 3.78 27.20 -28.00
N TYR A 167 3.85 26.57 -26.82
CA TYR A 167 5.12 26.16 -26.21
C TYR A 167 5.29 24.64 -26.27
N PRO A 168 6.14 24.10 -27.15
CA PRO A 168 6.47 22.68 -27.14
C PRO A 168 7.28 22.32 -25.89
N ARG A 169 7.05 21.10 -25.38
CA ARG A 169 7.83 20.46 -24.32
C ARG A 169 9.35 20.61 -24.54
N GLY A 170 10.06 21.05 -23.52
CA GLY A 170 11.48 21.42 -23.55
C GLY A 170 11.76 22.90 -23.86
N SER A 171 10.73 23.71 -24.13
CA SER A 171 10.88 25.16 -24.32
C SER A 171 11.35 25.87 -23.05
N LEU A 172 12.31 26.78 -23.20
CA LEU A 172 12.74 27.70 -22.14
C LEU A 172 11.80 28.91 -22.09
N VAL A 173 11.22 29.16 -20.91
CA VAL A 173 10.29 30.26 -20.65
C VAL A 173 10.84 31.19 -19.58
N ARG A 174 10.62 32.50 -19.75
CA ARG A 174 10.80 33.46 -18.66
C ARG A 174 9.56 33.44 -17.81
N VAL A 175 9.73 33.32 -16.50
CA VAL A 175 8.64 33.27 -15.54
C VAL A 175 8.98 34.12 -14.33
N ARG A 176 7.96 34.61 -13.63
CA ARG A 176 8.11 35.38 -12.40
C ARG A 176 7.52 34.63 -11.22
N LEU A 177 8.37 34.25 -10.27
CA LEU A 177 7.98 33.57 -9.05
C LEU A 177 7.26 34.53 -8.10
N ARG A 178 6.20 34.03 -7.47
CA ARG A 178 5.50 34.70 -6.37
C ARG A 178 5.63 33.89 -5.10
N ASP A 179 5.31 32.59 -5.18
CA ASP A 179 5.41 31.64 -4.06
C ASP A 179 5.94 30.27 -4.56
N PRO A 180 7.04 29.71 -4.01
CA PRO A 180 7.53 28.38 -4.36
C PRO A 180 6.66 27.20 -3.83
N GLU A 181 5.69 27.43 -2.94
CA GLU A 181 4.74 26.40 -2.48
C GLU A 181 3.38 27.03 -2.10
N MET A 182 2.38 26.92 -2.99
CA MET A 182 1.04 27.45 -2.74
C MET A 182 0.33 26.71 -1.59
N ALA A 183 0.38 27.27 -0.38
CA ALA A 183 -0.37 26.79 0.78
C ALA A 183 -1.44 27.80 1.21
N ASN A 184 -2.73 27.45 1.07
CA ASN A 184 -3.84 28.38 1.31
C ASN A 184 -5.00 27.72 2.10
N ARG A 185 -5.85 28.55 2.72
CA ARG A 185 -7.07 28.13 3.43
C ARG A 185 -8.29 28.27 2.53
N PHE A 186 -8.72 27.15 1.95
CA PHE A 186 -9.95 27.09 1.16
C PHE A 186 -11.20 27.07 2.07
N MET A 187 -12.32 27.58 1.55
CA MET A 187 -13.39 28.35 2.24
C MET A 187 -14.10 27.76 3.47
N VAL A 188 -13.77 26.56 3.96
CA VAL A 188 -14.33 25.96 5.18
C VAL A 188 -13.24 25.42 6.14
N ASN A 189 -11.99 25.31 5.70
CA ASN A 189 -10.96 24.56 6.43
C ASN A 189 -10.08 25.44 7.35
N THR A 190 -9.90 25.02 8.60
CA THR A 190 -9.12 25.76 9.61
C THR A 190 -7.60 25.62 9.41
N ARG A 191 -7.17 24.55 8.74
CA ARG A 191 -5.77 24.29 8.36
C ARG A 191 -5.54 24.72 6.91
N ALA A 192 -4.36 25.27 6.63
CA ALA A 192 -3.95 25.52 5.26
C ALA A 192 -3.60 24.20 4.55
N ILE A 193 -3.92 24.10 3.27
CA ILE A 193 -3.63 22.96 2.41
C ILE A 193 -2.62 23.42 1.35
N SER A 194 -1.55 22.66 1.16
CA SER A 194 -0.61 22.85 0.05
C SER A 194 -1.20 22.24 -1.22
N LEU A 195 -1.25 23.02 -2.30
CA LEU A 195 -1.73 22.58 -3.62
C LEU A 195 -0.73 21.67 -4.36
N LEU A 196 0.48 21.49 -3.82
CA LEU A 196 1.60 20.79 -4.46
C LEU A 196 2.07 21.45 -5.78
N GLU A 197 1.88 22.77 -5.87
CA GLU A 197 2.17 23.63 -7.01
C GLU A 197 2.82 24.96 -6.54
N ALA A 198 3.49 25.68 -7.44
CA ALA A 198 4.09 27.00 -7.19
C ALA A 198 3.34 28.14 -7.91
N ASP A 199 3.13 29.29 -7.24
CA ASP A 199 2.51 30.48 -7.86
C ASP A 199 3.55 31.24 -8.69
N VAL A 200 3.32 31.26 -10.00
CA VAL A 200 4.24 31.77 -11.00
C VAL A 200 3.45 32.47 -12.11
N THR A 201 3.96 33.60 -12.60
CA THR A 201 3.40 34.29 -13.78
C THR A 201 4.31 34.05 -14.99
N LEU A 202 3.76 33.53 -16.09
CA LEU A 202 4.48 33.40 -17.36
C LEU A 202 4.75 34.79 -17.97
N LEU A 203 6.00 35.05 -18.37
CA LEU A 203 6.42 36.29 -19.04
C LEU A 203 6.69 36.11 -20.54
N GLY A 204 6.65 34.87 -21.04
CA GLY A 204 6.87 34.52 -22.45
C GLY A 204 8.13 33.68 -22.71
N PRO A 205 8.51 33.48 -23.98
CA PRO A 205 9.64 32.62 -24.35
C PRO A 205 10.99 33.26 -23.99
N TYR A 206 11.94 32.46 -23.51
CA TYR A 206 13.32 32.91 -23.33
C TYR A 206 14.04 33.00 -24.69
N ARG A 207 14.32 34.22 -25.15
CA ARG A 207 14.98 34.52 -26.43
C ARG A 207 16.47 34.89 -26.30
N GLY A 208 17.09 34.64 -25.15
CA GLY A 208 18.50 34.96 -24.91
C GLY A 208 19.47 33.88 -25.43
N GLN A 209 20.71 34.26 -25.71
CA GLN A 209 21.79 33.29 -25.89
C GLN A 209 22.31 32.83 -24.52
N LEU A 210 22.44 31.51 -24.34
CA LEU A 210 23.09 30.92 -23.16
C LEU A 210 24.61 31.01 -23.30
N ILE A 211 25.21 32.07 -22.74
CA ILE A 211 26.65 32.32 -22.80
C ILE A 211 27.41 31.37 -21.84
N PRO A 212 28.51 30.73 -22.26
CA PRO A 212 29.36 29.96 -21.36
C PRO A 212 29.97 30.79 -20.23
N VAL A 213 29.98 30.22 -19.01
CA VAL A 213 30.42 30.90 -17.77
C VAL A 213 31.90 31.36 -17.79
N SER A 214 32.70 30.93 -18.77
CA SER A 214 34.11 31.30 -18.92
C SER A 214 34.39 32.78 -19.21
N THR A 215 33.40 33.58 -19.64
CA THR A 215 33.60 35.00 -19.99
C THR A 215 32.86 35.99 -19.08
N ALA A 216 32.08 35.53 -18.10
CA ALA A 216 31.42 36.40 -17.12
C ALA A 216 32.35 36.86 -15.97
N ALA A 217 33.64 36.52 -16.03
CA ALA A 217 34.58 36.67 -14.91
C ALA A 217 35.24 38.07 -14.79
N THR A 218 35.03 38.98 -15.74
CA THR A 218 35.71 40.29 -15.78
C THR A 218 34.91 41.46 -15.21
N ASP A 219 33.57 41.37 -15.12
CA ASP A 219 32.70 42.52 -14.77
C ASP A 219 32.29 42.57 -13.29
N HIS A 220 32.90 41.78 -12.41
CA HIS A 220 32.67 41.81 -10.95
C HIS A 220 33.94 42.08 -10.16
N GLN A 221 34.65 43.15 -10.53
CA GLN A 221 35.75 43.72 -9.77
C GLN A 221 35.26 44.79 -8.77
N VAL A 222 34.39 44.39 -7.83
CA VAL A 222 33.89 45.26 -6.75
C VAL A 222 34.09 44.60 -5.38
N ASN A 223 34.84 45.29 -4.52
CA ASN A 223 34.98 45.11 -3.07
C ASN A 223 35.21 43.68 -2.53
N LYS A 224 36.43 43.16 -2.72
CA LYS A 224 37.01 42.08 -1.89
C LYS A 224 37.71 42.60 -0.62
N GLU A 225 37.05 43.50 0.13
CA GLU A 225 37.54 43.97 1.43
C GLU A 225 36.40 44.01 2.46
N HIS A 226 36.26 42.94 3.27
CA HIS A 226 35.80 42.95 4.69
C HIS A 226 35.51 41.53 5.29
N TRP A 227 36.35 40.53 5.01
CA TRP A 227 36.30 39.24 5.75
C TRP A 227 37.70 38.65 6.02
N MET A 228 38.35 39.14 7.07
CA MET A 228 39.46 38.42 7.72
C MET A 228 38.96 37.68 8.97
N PRO A 229 39.47 36.46 9.26
CA PRO A 229 39.06 35.68 10.42
C PRO A 229 39.72 36.20 11.71
N LEU A 230 38.92 36.55 12.71
CA LEU A 230 39.43 36.88 14.05
C LEU A 230 39.86 35.61 14.79
N CYS A 231 41.15 35.28 14.70
CA CYS A 231 41.87 34.40 15.61
C CYS A 231 43.03 35.17 16.22
N CYS A 232 43.22 35.02 17.53
CA CYS A 232 44.32 35.56 18.34
C CYS A 232 44.55 37.08 18.29
N LEU A 233 44.27 37.75 19.41
CA LEU A 233 44.91 39.02 19.72
C LEU A 233 45.14 39.15 21.22
N SER A 234 46.41 39.10 21.61
CA SER A 234 46.91 39.41 22.94
C SER A 234 47.76 40.67 22.87
N LEU A 235 47.81 41.40 23.99
CA LEU A 235 48.66 42.57 24.27
C LEU A 235 48.26 43.91 23.59
N LEU A 236 48.03 44.89 24.48
CA LEU A 236 48.10 46.34 24.26
C LEU A 236 49.60 46.77 24.26
N PRO A 237 50.01 47.91 23.64
CA PRO A 237 49.70 49.24 24.20
C PRO A 237 49.42 50.39 23.21
N ALA A 238 49.10 51.55 23.79
CA ALA A 238 48.65 52.80 23.18
C ALA A 238 49.65 53.52 22.25
N MET A 239 49.14 54.48 21.46
CA MET A 239 49.46 55.93 21.59
C MET A 239 48.53 56.81 20.72
N ASN A 240 48.54 58.13 20.95
CA ASN A 240 47.61 59.12 20.36
C ASN A 240 48.05 59.58 18.94
N ASN A 241 47.08 60.03 18.09
CA ASN A 241 46.91 61.48 17.81
C ASN A 241 45.79 61.85 16.79
N ALA A 242 45.23 63.04 17.04
CA ALA A 242 44.72 64.07 16.12
C ALA A 242 43.89 63.74 14.85
N GLU A 243 42.63 64.19 14.88
CA GLU A 243 41.99 65.09 13.90
C GLU A 243 42.16 64.87 12.37
N ALA A 244 41.06 64.47 11.72
CA ALA A 244 40.59 65.09 10.47
C ALA A 244 39.07 64.91 10.31
N SER A 245 38.40 65.91 9.72
CA SER A 245 36.94 65.98 9.60
C SER A 245 36.37 65.24 8.37
N LYS A 246 35.14 64.70 8.51
CA LYS A 246 33.94 65.20 7.82
C LYS A 246 32.66 64.45 8.21
N GLU A 247 31.53 65.09 7.94
CA GLU A 247 30.20 64.54 8.19
C GLU A 247 29.87 63.40 7.22
N ALA A 248 29.29 62.34 7.76
CA ALA A 248 28.59 61.29 7.04
C ALA A 248 27.45 60.80 7.94
N ASP A 249 26.28 60.53 7.38
CA ASP A 249 25.09 60.16 8.14
C ASP A 249 25.30 58.88 8.97
N LYS A 250 25.51 59.07 10.27
CA LYS A 250 25.52 57.98 11.23
C LYS A 250 24.08 57.60 11.55
N ALA A 251 23.54 56.66 10.77
CA ALA A 251 22.59 55.71 11.33
C ALA A 251 23.18 55.18 12.66
N PRO A 252 22.39 55.09 13.75
CA PRO A 252 22.93 54.69 15.04
C PRO A 252 23.55 53.30 14.92
N PRO A 253 24.69 53.02 15.59
CA PRO A 253 25.23 51.68 15.62
C PRO A 253 24.15 50.77 16.21
N VAL A 254 23.70 49.78 15.44
CA VAL A 254 22.84 48.72 15.96
C VAL A 254 23.73 47.92 16.89
N ASP A 255 23.67 48.26 18.18
CA ASP A 255 24.34 47.51 19.23
C ASP A 255 23.69 46.13 19.27
N ILE A 256 24.37 45.14 18.68
CA ILE A 256 23.87 43.77 18.57
C ILE A 256 23.96 43.17 19.97
N ALA A 257 22.93 43.46 20.76
CA ALA A 257 22.83 43.10 22.16
C ALA A 257 23.10 41.61 22.32
N ARG A 258 24.17 41.27 23.04
CA ARG A 258 24.60 39.89 23.29
C ARG A 258 23.65 39.13 24.25
N SER A 259 22.61 39.80 24.73
CA SER A 259 21.48 39.22 25.45
C SER A 259 20.56 38.42 24.51
N LEU A 260 20.09 37.27 24.99
CA LEU A 260 19.02 36.52 24.31
C LEU A 260 17.73 37.37 24.19
N PRO A 261 16.90 37.16 23.16
CA PRO A 261 15.62 37.87 23.03
C PRO A 261 14.71 37.66 24.26
N PRO A 262 13.87 38.66 24.63
CA PRO A 262 12.90 38.51 25.71
C PRO A 262 12.02 37.26 25.52
N GLY A 263 11.84 36.48 26.60
CA GLY A 263 11.07 35.23 26.57
C GLY A 263 11.80 34.01 25.97
N PHE A 264 12.99 34.16 25.40
CA PHE A 264 13.75 33.01 24.85
C PHE A 264 14.04 31.96 25.94
N GLY A 265 14.38 32.39 27.16
CA GLY A 265 14.61 31.50 28.29
C GLY A 265 13.36 30.66 28.62
N ASP A 266 12.20 31.33 28.77
CA ASP A 266 10.94 30.71 29.19
C ASP A 266 10.32 29.77 28.13
N ALA A 267 10.72 29.94 26.87
CA ALA A 267 10.25 29.18 25.71
C ALA A 267 11.21 28.05 25.28
N VAL A 268 12.53 28.29 25.30
CA VAL A 268 13.55 27.37 24.75
C VAL A 268 14.37 26.68 25.85
N LEU A 269 14.59 27.35 26.97
CA LEU A 269 15.40 26.85 28.10
C LEU A 269 14.54 26.53 29.33
N ARG A 270 13.25 26.29 29.14
CA ARG A 270 12.31 25.90 30.19
C ARG A 270 12.76 24.59 30.85
N PRO A 271 12.99 24.55 32.17
CA PRO A 271 13.32 23.31 32.86
C PRO A 271 12.14 22.32 32.79
N SER A 272 12.44 21.05 32.54
CA SER A 272 11.45 19.98 32.61
C SER A 272 11.02 19.71 34.05
N GLN A 273 9.77 19.31 34.23
CA GLN A 273 9.33 18.65 35.47
C GLN A 273 9.81 17.19 35.46
N ALA A 274 9.53 16.44 36.54
CA ALA A 274 9.70 14.99 36.54
C ALA A 274 8.80 14.35 35.45
N LEU A 275 9.19 13.16 34.97
CA LEU A 275 8.34 12.38 34.07
C LEU A 275 7.08 11.88 34.82
N PRO A 276 5.98 11.60 34.11
CA PRO A 276 4.77 11.03 34.72
C PRO A 276 5.06 9.68 35.40
N GLU A 277 4.23 9.34 36.40
CA GLU A 277 4.29 8.06 37.09
C GLU A 277 4.15 6.89 36.08
N GLY A 278 4.94 5.83 36.29
CA GLY A 278 5.04 4.69 35.36
C GLY A 278 6.00 4.89 34.18
N VAL A 279 6.44 6.12 33.86
CA VAL A 279 7.37 6.39 32.74
C VAL A 279 8.82 6.20 33.17
N SER A 280 9.29 4.95 33.18
CA SER A 280 10.63 4.55 33.66
C SER A 280 11.55 3.92 32.59
N VAL A 281 11.02 3.56 31.42
CA VAL A 281 11.80 2.87 30.36
C VAL A 281 12.58 3.88 29.51
N GLU A 282 13.90 3.85 29.61
CA GLU A 282 14.80 4.62 28.73
C GLU A 282 14.76 4.09 27.28
N VAL A 283 14.82 5.00 26.29
CA VAL A 283 14.88 4.63 24.87
C VAL A 283 16.26 4.07 24.53
N ARG A 284 16.32 2.78 24.19
CA ARG A 284 17.54 2.04 23.87
C ARG A 284 17.24 0.87 22.94
N GLY A 285 17.83 0.88 21.75
CA GLY A 285 17.81 -0.26 20.82
C GLY A 285 18.88 -1.31 21.12
N TYR A 286 18.86 -2.42 20.39
CA TYR A 286 19.87 -3.47 20.46
C TYR A 286 21.28 -2.97 20.10
N ASP A 287 22.28 -3.53 20.77
CA ASP A 287 23.69 -3.16 20.70
C ASP A 287 24.48 -4.27 19.98
N PHE A 288 24.64 -4.13 18.67
CA PHE A 288 25.32 -5.12 17.81
C PHE A 288 26.81 -5.35 18.12
N ASN A 289 27.42 -4.56 19.02
CA ASN A 289 28.75 -4.89 19.57
C ASN A 289 28.73 -6.18 20.42
N ARG A 290 27.54 -6.65 20.80
CA ARG A 290 27.29 -7.91 21.51
C ARG A 290 27.16 -9.12 20.59
N GLY A 291 27.24 -8.93 19.27
CA GLY A 291 27.04 -9.96 18.26
C GLY A 291 25.66 -9.86 17.58
N VAL A 292 25.18 -11.00 17.05
CA VAL A 292 23.87 -11.12 16.41
C VAL A 292 23.04 -12.15 17.18
N ASP A 293 22.20 -11.67 18.07
CA ASP A 293 21.22 -12.44 18.82
C ASP A 293 19.81 -11.93 18.45
N TYR A 294 19.02 -12.77 17.80
CA TYR A 294 17.68 -12.41 17.34
C TYR A 294 16.64 -12.36 18.47
N GLU A 295 16.84 -13.09 19.57
CA GLU A 295 15.95 -13.04 20.73
C GLU A 295 16.19 -11.74 21.52
N ALA A 296 17.45 -11.42 21.82
CA ALA A 296 17.79 -10.16 22.47
C ALA A 296 17.52 -8.93 21.58
N LEU A 297 17.65 -9.05 20.26
CA LEU A 297 17.24 -8.00 19.31
C LEU A 297 15.74 -7.73 19.38
N LEU A 298 14.89 -8.76 19.28
CA LEU A 298 13.44 -8.59 19.33
C LEU A 298 12.94 -8.21 20.73
N ALA A 299 13.60 -8.66 21.80
CA ALA A 299 13.31 -8.17 23.15
C ALA A 299 13.60 -6.66 23.31
N SER A 300 14.64 -6.13 22.65
CA SER A 300 14.96 -4.69 22.69
C SER A 300 13.91 -3.81 22.01
N TYR A 301 12.95 -4.37 21.25
CA TYR A 301 11.91 -3.59 20.59
C TYR A 301 11.02 -2.84 21.58
N ALA A 302 10.86 -3.36 22.81
CA ALA A 302 10.14 -2.67 23.89
C ALA A 302 10.70 -1.25 24.14
N SER A 303 12.03 -1.12 24.26
CA SER A 303 12.74 0.13 24.47
C SER A 303 13.18 0.85 23.20
N THR A 304 12.88 0.33 22.00
CA THR A 304 13.32 0.93 20.72
C THR A 304 12.42 2.09 20.26
N GLY A 305 11.13 2.08 20.60
CA GLY A 305 10.18 3.15 20.27
C GLY A 305 9.36 2.90 18.99
N PHE A 306 8.41 3.79 18.73
CA PHE A 306 7.48 3.75 17.60
C PHE A 306 6.82 2.36 17.42
N GLN A 307 6.74 1.85 16.18
CA GLN A 307 6.12 0.55 15.88
C GLN A 307 6.90 -0.66 16.44
N ALA A 308 8.17 -0.49 16.85
CA ALA A 308 8.90 -1.56 17.54
C ALA A 308 8.32 -1.79 18.95
N THR A 309 8.03 -0.73 19.70
CA THR A 309 7.34 -0.86 21.00
C THR A 309 5.92 -1.42 20.83
N HIS A 310 5.24 -1.14 19.71
CA HIS A 310 3.95 -1.78 19.39
C HIS A 310 4.12 -3.28 19.08
N PHE A 311 5.19 -3.70 18.40
CA PHE A 311 5.52 -5.12 18.21
C PHE A 311 5.76 -5.84 19.54
N ALA A 312 6.54 -5.23 20.45
CA ALA A 312 6.78 -5.81 21.78
C ALA A 312 5.47 -5.99 22.57
N ARG A 313 4.64 -4.95 22.67
CA ARG A 313 3.32 -5.05 23.32
C ARG A 313 2.40 -6.10 22.68
N ALA A 314 2.50 -6.33 21.37
CA ALA A 314 1.76 -7.40 20.70
C ALA A 314 2.27 -8.79 21.09
N VAL A 315 3.58 -8.97 21.30
CA VAL A 315 4.16 -10.20 21.86
C VAL A 315 3.64 -10.44 23.28
N ASP A 316 3.64 -9.40 24.13
CA ASP A 316 3.16 -9.50 25.52
C ASP A 316 1.66 -9.88 25.60
N VAL A 317 0.82 -9.25 24.76
CA VAL A 317 -0.61 -9.56 24.64
C VAL A 317 -0.83 -10.99 24.13
N LEU A 318 -0.10 -11.44 23.10
CA LEU A 318 -0.24 -12.80 22.58
C LEU A 318 0.26 -13.88 23.56
N ASN A 319 1.31 -13.61 24.32
CA ASN A 319 1.76 -14.52 25.38
C ASN A 319 0.71 -14.59 26.52
N SER A 320 0.12 -13.46 26.91
CA SER A 320 -1.01 -13.42 27.84
C SER A 320 -2.22 -14.22 27.35
N VAL A 321 -2.49 -14.21 26.03
CA VAL A 321 -3.53 -15.04 25.40
C VAL A 321 -3.18 -16.53 25.46
N ILE A 322 -1.92 -16.92 25.21
CA ILE A 322 -1.45 -18.31 25.30
C ILE A 322 -1.56 -18.84 26.73
N GLU A 323 -1.11 -18.06 27.72
CA GLU A 323 -1.29 -18.37 29.14
C GLU A 323 -2.76 -18.52 29.50
N ARG A 324 -3.62 -17.54 29.12
CA ARG A 324 -5.06 -17.60 29.37
C ARG A 324 -5.73 -18.80 28.67
N ARG A 325 -5.29 -19.18 27.47
CA ARG A 325 -5.78 -20.35 26.71
C ARG A 325 -5.44 -21.67 27.43
N SER A 326 -4.31 -21.74 28.15
CA SER A 326 -3.88 -22.93 28.90
C SER A 326 -4.70 -23.23 30.15
N VAL A 327 -5.38 -22.23 30.73
CA VAL A 327 -6.22 -22.40 31.92
C VAL A 327 -7.61 -22.89 31.49
N ILE A 328 -8.04 -24.07 31.96
CA ILE A 328 -9.42 -24.52 31.77
C ILE A 328 -10.31 -23.81 32.82
N PRO A 329 -11.38 -23.09 32.42
CA PRO A 329 -12.28 -22.43 33.37
C PRO A 329 -13.02 -23.42 34.27
N SER A 330 -13.11 -23.12 35.57
CA SER A 330 -13.92 -23.87 36.54
C SER A 330 -15.42 -23.72 36.31
N ASP A 331 -15.83 -22.61 35.70
CA ASP A 331 -17.19 -22.11 35.72
C ASP A 331 -17.95 -22.63 34.49
N GLU A 332 -18.04 -23.96 34.39
CA GLU A 332 -18.67 -24.64 33.25
C GLU A 332 -20.19 -24.56 33.29
N ASP A 333 -20.77 -23.62 32.54
CA ASP A 333 -22.18 -23.71 32.17
C ASP A 333 -22.41 -24.87 31.20
N GLU A 334 -23.28 -25.80 31.57
CA GLU A 334 -23.60 -27.00 30.79
C GLU A 334 -24.34 -26.64 29.49
N LYS A 335 -25.15 -25.59 29.49
CA LYS A 335 -25.79 -25.06 28.28
C LYS A 335 -24.77 -24.52 27.28
N SER A 336 -23.63 -24.02 27.77
CA SER A 336 -22.50 -23.63 26.92
C SER A 336 -21.77 -24.85 26.31
N LYS A 337 -21.85 -26.05 26.90
CA LYS A 337 -21.47 -27.31 26.20
C LYS A 337 -22.47 -27.60 25.10
N GLU A 338 -23.75 -27.72 25.45
CA GLU A 338 -24.83 -28.09 24.55
C GLU A 338 -24.87 -27.22 23.29
N VAL A 339 -24.69 -25.90 23.41
CA VAL A 339 -24.63 -25.02 22.23
C VAL A 339 -23.36 -25.23 21.41
N LEU A 340 -22.17 -25.28 22.00
CA LEU A 340 -20.92 -25.44 21.23
C LEU A 340 -20.84 -26.82 20.54
N GLU A 341 -21.36 -27.87 21.18
CA GLU A 341 -21.48 -29.21 20.61
C GLU A 341 -22.55 -29.28 19.50
N SER A 342 -23.73 -28.69 19.71
CA SER A 342 -24.81 -28.69 18.70
C SER A 342 -24.55 -27.80 17.48
N LEU A 343 -23.59 -26.87 17.56
CA LEU A 343 -23.05 -26.17 16.38
C LEU A 343 -22.20 -27.09 15.49
N GLY A 344 -21.73 -28.24 15.99
CA GLY A 344 -21.02 -29.27 15.22
C GLY A 344 -19.61 -28.89 14.77
N LEU A 345 -19.07 -27.75 15.21
CA LEU A 345 -17.86 -27.11 14.65
C LEU A 345 -16.53 -27.81 14.98
N GLY A 346 -16.56 -29.00 15.58
CA GLY A 346 -15.36 -29.75 16.00
C GLY A 346 -14.62 -29.18 17.22
N ILE A 347 -15.12 -28.09 17.82
CA ILE A 347 -14.51 -27.39 18.97
C ILE A 347 -14.73 -28.19 20.26
N ALA A 348 -14.05 -29.34 20.37
CA ALA A 348 -13.99 -30.16 21.58
C ALA A 348 -13.03 -29.60 22.66
N ARG A 349 -12.61 -28.33 22.53
CA ARG A 349 -11.60 -27.69 23.40
C ARG A 349 -12.20 -26.54 24.19
N ARG A 350 -12.21 -26.71 25.51
CA ARG A 350 -12.64 -25.70 26.50
C ARG A 350 -11.42 -24.97 27.06
N SER A 351 -10.78 -24.18 26.21
CA SER A 351 -9.69 -23.28 26.62
C SER A 351 -10.22 -22.04 27.34
N GLY A 352 -9.39 -21.44 28.20
CA GLY A 352 -9.74 -20.21 28.92
C GLY A 352 -9.74 -18.94 28.06
N CYS A 353 -9.39 -19.06 26.78
CA CYS A 353 -9.52 -18.05 25.74
C CYS A 353 -9.71 -18.71 24.38
N THR A 354 -10.58 -18.13 23.54
CA THR A 354 -10.86 -18.57 22.16
C THR A 354 -10.24 -17.58 21.18
N VAL A 355 -9.29 -18.04 20.37
CA VAL A 355 -8.48 -17.18 19.49
C VAL A 355 -9.06 -17.15 18.07
N PHE A 356 -9.57 -15.98 17.68
CA PHE A 356 -10.01 -15.67 16.33
C PHE A 356 -8.83 -15.10 15.53
N LEU A 357 -8.40 -15.80 14.48
CA LEU A 357 -7.38 -15.35 13.53
C LEU A 357 -8.04 -14.91 12.22
N ALA A 358 -8.11 -13.61 11.99
CA ALA A 358 -8.66 -13.01 10.79
C ALA A 358 -7.56 -12.55 9.83
N TYR A 359 -7.66 -12.88 8.54
CA TYR A 359 -6.65 -12.47 7.55
C TYR A 359 -7.24 -12.23 6.16
N THR A 360 -6.71 -11.23 5.46
CA THR A 360 -7.06 -10.93 4.07
C THR A 360 -6.44 -11.93 3.09
N SER A 361 -7.07 -12.14 1.93
CA SER A 361 -6.66 -13.12 0.90
C SER A 361 -5.17 -13.08 0.55
N ASN A 362 -4.60 -11.88 0.43
CA ASN A 362 -3.18 -11.68 0.09
C ASN A 362 -2.18 -12.29 1.10
N MET A 363 -2.61 -12.63 2.32
CA MET A 363 -1.79 -13.40 3.26
C MET A 363 -1.63 -14.87 2.84
N ILE A 364 -2.66 -15.44 2.21
CA ILE A 364 -2.61 -16.79 1.63
C ILE A 364 -1.89 -16.77 0.28
N SER A 365 -1.96 -15.68 -0.50
CA SER A 365 -1.11 -15.48 -1.67
C SER A 365 0.39 -15.45 -1.30
N ALA A 366 0.73 -14.75 -0.22
CA ALA A 366 2.08 -14.66 0.31
C ALA A 366 2.54 -15.95 1.02
N GLY A 367 3.79 -15.94 1.51
CA GLY A 367 4.33 -16.98 2.40
C GLY A 367 3.85 -16.87 3.86
N VAL A 368 2.85 -16.03 4.14
CA VAL A 368 2.20 -15.97 5.45
C VAL A 368 1.26 -17.18 5.64
N ARG A 369 0.78 -17.76 4.53
CA ARG A 369 0.08 -19.05 4.46
C ARG A 369 0.73 -20.13 5.31
N GLU A 370 2.04 -20.37 5.17
CA GLU A 370 2.73 -21.45 5.86
C GLU A 370 2.83 -21.19 7.38
N VAL A 371 2.82 -19.92 7.81
CA VAL A 371 2.73 -19.51 9.22
C VAL A 371 1.31 -19.72 9.76
N ILE A 372 0.27 -19.37 9.00
CA ILE A 372 -1.13 -19.66 9.35
C ILE A 372 -1.35 -21.17 9.44
N ARG A 373 -0.81 -21.94 8.48
CA ARG A 373 -0.86 -23.42 8.46
C ARG A 373 -0.26 -24.01 9.73
N PHE A 374 0.91 -23.53 10.19
CA PHE A 374 1.51 -23.97 11.45
C PHE A 374 0.56 -23.75 12.65
N LEU A 375 -0.06 -22.58 12.76
CA LEU A 375 -0.98 -22.26 13.87
C LEU A 375 -2.21 -23.18 13.90
N VAL A 376 -2.80 -23.51 12.75
CA VAL A 376 -3.94 -24.44 12.69
C VAL A 376 -3.53 -25.90 12.82
N GLN A 377 -2.41 -26.31 12.22
CA GLN A 377 -1.85 -27.66 12.30
C GLN A 377 -1.61 -28.10 13.75
N HIS A 378 -1.11 -27.20 14.58
CA HIS A 378 -0.86 -27.46 16.00
C HIS A 378 -2.02 -27.05 16.92
N ASN A 379 -3.18 -26.65 16.36
CA ASN A 379 -4.37 -26.22 17.10
C ASN A 379 -4.01 -25.16 18.18
N LEU A 380 -3.37 -24.08 17.72
CA LEU A 380 -2.95 -22.92 18.50
C LEU A 380 -3.91 -21.72 18.35
N VAL A 381 -4.82 -21.79 17.37
CA VAL A 381 -5.94 -20.87 17.15
C VAL A 381 -7.24 -21.67 17.01
N ASP A 382 -8.38 -21.02 17.30
CA ASP A 382 -9.68 -21.71 17.50
C ASP A 382 -10.71 -21.37 16.42
N VAL A 383 -10.60 -20.21 15.75
CA VAL A 383 -11.48 -19.78 14.65
C VAL A 383 -10.66 -19.04 13.59
N LEU A 384 -10.95 -19.28 12.30
CA LEU A 384 -10.44 -18.45 11.21
C LEU A 384 -11.54 -17.58 10.58
N VAL A 385 -11.18 -16.39 10.10
CA VAL A 385 -12.06 -15.54 9.28
C VAL A 385 -11.30 -14.97 8.09
N THR A 386 -11.80 -15.19 6.87
CA THR A 386 -11.12 -14.75 5.63
C THR A 386 -12.10 -14.33 4.51
N SER A 387 -11.57 -13.99 3.33
CA SER A 387 -12.32 -13.73 2.09
C SER A 387 -12.10 -14.86 1.07
N ALA A 388 -12.92 -14.93 0.00
CA ALA A 388 -12.86 -16.05 -0.96
C ALA A 388 -11.47 -16.30 -1.55
N GLY A 389 -10.74 -15.24 -1.96
CA GLY A 389 -9.33 -15.36 -2.38
C GLY A 389 -8.42 -16.03 -1.34
N GLY A 390 -8.70 -15.88 -0.04
CA GLY A 390 -7.99 -16.56 1.03
C GLY A 390 -8.37 -18.04 1.17
N VAL A 391 -9.59 -18.41 0.77
CA VAL A 391 -10.06 -19.80 0.71
C VAL A 391 -9.44 -20.51 -0.50
N GLU A 392 -9.67 -19.98 -1.70
CA GLU A 392 -9.32 -20.66 -2.94
C GLU A 392 -7.83 -20.80 -3.16
N GLU A 393 -7.03 -19.77 -2.85
CA GLU A 393 -5.58 -19.80 -3.12
C GLU A 393 -4.81 -20.83 -2.27
N ASP A 394 -5.35 -21.27 -1.13
CA ASP A 394 -4.76 -22.38 -0.36
C ASP A 394 -4.92 -23.72 -1.08
N PHE A 395 -6.10 -23.97 -1.64
CA PHE A 395 -6.39 -25.17 -2.45
C PHE A 395 -5.61 -25.14 -3.77
N VAL A 396 -5.58 -23.98 -4.45
CA VAL A 396 -4.77 -23.78 -5.65
C VAL A 396 -3.29 -24.08 -5.38
N LYS A 397 -2.72 -23.58 -4.28
CA LYS A 397 -1.32 -23.82 -3.91
C LYS A 397 -0.98 -25.28 -3.58
N CYS A 398 -1.97 -26.13 -3.34
CA CYS A 398 -1.76 -27.58 -3.22
C CYS A 398 -1.66 -28.29 -4.59
N MET A 399 -2.04 -27.60 -5.67
CA MET A 399 -2.09 -28.16 -7.03
C MET A 399 -1.14 -27.45 -8.02
N ALA A 400 -0.88 -26.16 -7.84
CA ALA A 400 -0.05 -25.34 -8.72
C ALA A 400 0.68 -24.19 -8.00
N ASN A 401 1.92 -23.93 -8.40
CA ASN A 401 2.78 -22.92 -7.75
C ASN A 401 2.40 -21.47 -8.06
N PHE A 402 2.69 -20.60 -7.09
CA PHE A 402 2.70 -19.14 -7.21
C PHE A 402 4.16 -18.66 -7.29
N TYR A 403 4.42 -17.56 -8.01
CA TYR A 403 5.79 -17.11 -8.29
C TYR A 403 6.04 -15.67 -7.82
N VAL A 404 7.24 -15.39 -7.32
CA VAL A 404 7.67 -14.02 -7.02
C VAL A 404 8.00 -13.32 -8.34
N GLY A 405 7.29 -12.22 -8.60
CA GLY A 405 7.52 -11.28 -9.69
C GLY A 405 7.87 -9.90 -9.16
N ASP A 406 7.14 -8.88 -9.61
CA ASP A 406 7.43 -7.46 -9.34
C ASP A 406 6.15 -6.61 -9.44
N PHE A 407 6.11 -5.45 -8.77
CA PHE A 407 4.94 -4.57 -8.73
C PHE A 407 4.67 -3.77 -10.03
N SER A 408 5.68 -3.57 -10.89
CA SER A 408 5.58 -2.66 -12.05
C SER A 408 6.41 -3.06 -13.29
N ARG A 409 7.32 -4.05 -13.19
CA ARG A 409 8.17 -4.54 -14.29
C ARG A 409 7.40 -4.98 -15.54
N TRP A 410 6.16 -5.45 -15.37
CA TRP A 410 5.26 -5.84 -16.46
C TRP A 410 3.93 -5.10 -16.32
N THR A 411 3.40 -4.61 -17.44
CA THR A 411 2.07 -4.00 -17.47
C THR A 411 0.97 -5.07 -17.36
N GLY A 412 -0.22 -4.67 -16.89
CA GLY A 412 -1.38 -5.57 -16.85
C GLY A 412 -1.78 -6.11 -18.22
N ALA A 413 -1.56 -5.35 -19.30
CA ALA A 413 -1.83 -5.78 -20.67
C ALA A 413 -0.87 -6.89 -21.15
N GLU A 414 0.42 -6.80 -20.82
CA GLU A 414 1.40 -7.85 -21.14
C GLU A 414 1.10 -9.14 -20.37
N LEU A 415 0.83 -9.04 -19.07
CA LEU A 415 0.50 -10.20 -18.24
C LEU A 415 -0.81 -10.85 -18.67
N ARG A 416 -1.86 -10.07 -18.97
CA ARG A 416 -3.13 -10.61 -19.47
C ARG A 416 -2.99 -11.29 -20.83
N LYS A 417 -2.14 -10.77 -21.73
CA LYS A 417 -1.83 -11.43 -23.02
C LYS A 417 -1.10 -12.77 -22.83
N LEU A 418 -0.34 -12.93 -21.75
CA LEU A 418 0.35 -14.18 -21.40
C LEU A 418 -0.51 -15.15 -20.57
N GLY A 419 -1.74 -14.78 -20.19
CA GLY A 419 -2.55 -15.58 -19.28
C GLY A 419 -1.96 -15.63 -17.86
N ILE A 420 -1.37 -14.54 -17.39
CA ILE A 420 -0.79 -14.41 -16.05
C ILE A 420 -1.55 -13.33 -15.27
N ASN A 421 -2.01 -13.69 -14.08
CA ASN A 421 -2.67 -12.79 -13.12
C ASN A 421 -1.63 -12.30 -12.10
N ARG A 422 -1.84 -11.12 -11.50
CA ARG A 422 -0.86 -10.48 -10.59
C ARG A 422 -1.48 -10.00 -9.29
N THR A 423 -0.92 -10.49 -8.18
CA THR A 423 -1.33 -10.12 -6.81
C THR A 423 -0.18 -9.37 -6.15
N GLY A 424 -0.17 -8.03 -6.24
CA GLY A 424 0.95 -7.20 -5.78
C GLY A 424 2.22 -7.43 -6.61
N ASN A 425 3.23 -8.06 -6.01
CA ASN A 425 4.45 -8.53 -6.66
C ASN A 425 4.46 -10.06 -6.90
N LEU A 426 3.34 -10.76 -6.73
CA LEU A 426 3.21 -12.19 -7.01
C LEU A 426 2.55 -12.42 -8.37
N LEU A 427 2.94 -13.49 -9.06
CA LEU A 427 2.42 -13.92 -10.36
C LEU A 427 1.76 -15.29 -10.26
N VAL A 428 0.54 -15.38 -10.80
CA VAL A 428 -0.31 -16.58 -10.78
C VAL A 428 -0.70 -16.93 -12.22
N PRO A 429 -0.18 -18.02 -12.81
CA PRO A 429 -0.61 -18.46 -14.14
C PRO A 429 -2.10 -18.81 -14.14
N ASN A 430 -2.85 -18.44 -15.19
CA ASN A 430 -4.29 -18.67 -15.23
C ASN A 430 -4.66 -20.17 -15.27
N ASN A 431 -3.74 -21.03 -15.73
CA ASN A 431 -3.90 -22.49 -15.67
C ASN A 431 -4.11 -23.00 -14.23
N ASN A 432 -3.60 -22.30 -13.23
CA ASN A 432 -3.83 -22.62 -11.82
C ASN A 432 -5.33 -22.61 -11.46
N TYR A 433 -6.10 -21.70 -12.07
CA TYR A 433 -7.56 -21.59 -11.88
C TYR A 433 -8.36 -22.57 -12.75
N VAL A 434 -7.81 -23.01 -13.89
CA VAL A 434 -8.41 -24.10 -14.69
C VAL A 434 -8.35 -25.42 -13.90
N ILE A 435 -7.22 -25.72 -13.26
CA ILE A 435 -7.06 -26.89 -12.39
C ILE A 435 -8.00 -26.79 -11.16
N LEU A 436 -8.22 -25.58 -10.62
CA LEU A 436 -9.20 -25.36 -9.57
C LEU A 436 -10.64 -25.65 -10.03
N GLU A 437 -11.03 -25.20 -11.22
CA GLU A 437 -12.36 -25.48 -11.79
C GLU A 437 -12.57 -26.98 -12.04
N GLU A 438 -11.56 -27.68 -12.58
CA GLU A 438 -11.58 -29.13 -12.80
C GLU A 438 -11.74 -29.92 -11.49
N TRP A 439 -11.10 -29.45 -10.40
CA TRP A 439 -11.18 -30.06 -9.08
C TRP A 439 -12.51 -29.75 -8.34
N LEU A 440 -12.98 -28.51 -8.40
CA LEU A 440 -14.21 -28.07 -7.71
C LEU A 440 -15.48 -28.65 -8.32
N ASN A 441 -15.59 -28.70 -9.65
CA ASN A 441 -16.79 -29.15 -10.38
C ASN A 441 -17.39 -30.47 -9.84
N PRO A 442 -16.64 -31.59 -9.75
CA PRO A 442 -17.19 -32.85 -9.26
C PRO A 442 -17.51 -32.84 -7.76
N ILE A 443 -16.94 -31.91 -6.97
CA ILE A 443 -17.29 -31.73 -5.56
C ILE A 443 -18.62 -30.98 -5.45
N PHE A 444 -18.82 -29.90 -6.22
CA PHE A 444 -20.07 -29.15 -6.26
C PHE A 444 -21.24 -29.97 -6.81
N ASP A 445 -20.99 -30.89 -7.75
CA ASP A 445 -22.00 -31.87 -8.19
C ASP A 445 -22.49 -32.74 -7.01
N ARG A 446 -21.57 -33.27 -6.19
CA ARG A 446 -21.90 -34.06 -4.97
C ARG A 446 -22.61 -33.20 -3.92
N MET A 447 -22.13 -32.00 -3.66
CA MET A 447 -22.74 -31.09 -2.68
C MET A 447 -24.16 -30.67 -3.09
N LEU A 448 -24.42 -30.51 -4.38
CA LEU A 448 -25.77 -30.24 -4.91
C LEU A 448 -26.68 -31.48 -4.81
N GLU A 449 -26.16 -32.68 -5.04
CA GLU A 449 -26.88 -33.92 -4.77
C GLU A 449 -27.26 -34.02 -3.28
N GLU A 450 -26.30 -33.86 -2.36
CA GLU A 450 -26.49 -33.88 -0.90
C GLU A 450 -27.47 -32.78 -0.43
N GLN A 451 -27.42 -31.58 -1.02
CA GLN A 451 -28.41 -30.52 -0.79
C GLN A 451 -29.82 -30.95 -1.23
N ASN A 452 -29.95 -31.63 -2.36
CA ASN A 452 -31.23 -31.97 -2.96
C ASN A 452 -31.85 -33.23 -2.36
N THR A 453 -31.07 -34.22 -1.96
CA THR A 453 -31.51 -35.50 -1.37
C THR A 453 -31.60 -35.41 0.15
N ASN A 454 -30.48 -35.16 0.83
CA ASN A 454 -30.36 -35.10 2.30
C ASN A 454 -30.82 -33.78 2.92
N LYS A 455 -31.13 -32.75 2.11
CA LYS A 455 -31.55 -31.40 2.54
C LYS A 455 -30.49 -30.65 3.35
N VAL A 456 -29.21 -30.88 3.04
CA VAL A 456 -28.10 -30.11 3.61
C VAL A 456 -28.24 -28.62 3.26
N ASN A 457 -28.29 -27.76 4.27
CA ASN A 457 -28.19 -26.31 4.11
C ASN A 457 -26.72 -25.90 4.21
N TRP A 458 -26.02 -25.84 3.08
CA TRP A 458 -24.59 -25.49 3.06
C TRP A 458 -24.37 -24.04 3.50
N THR A 459 -23.44 -23.83 4.43
CA THR A 459 -22.93 -22.49 4.79
C THR A 459 -21.50 -22.33 4.27
N PRO A 460 -20.95 -21.10 4.18
CA PRO A 460 -19.55 -20.91 3.79
C PRO A 460 -18.55 -21.75 4.60
N SER A 461 -18.69 -21.84 5.92
CA SER A 461 -17.82 -22.69 6.75
C SER A 461 -17.96 -24.18 6.43
N MET A 462 -19.17 -24.69 6.19
CA MET A 462 -19.40 -26.08 5.77
C MET A 462 -18.83 -26.39 4.38
N VAL A 463 -18.86 -25.41 3.45
CA VAL A 463 -18.21 -25.53 2.14
C VAL A 463 -16.69 -25.62 2.33
N ILE A 464 -16.10 -24.79 3.18
CA ILE A 464 -14.65 -24.76 3.40
C ILE A 464 -14.17 -26.03 4.11
N ASP A 465 -14.90 -26.55 5.11
CA ASP A 465 -14.61 -27.84 5.74
C ASP A 465 -14.64 -28.98 4.72
N ARG A 466 -15.68 -29.03 3.88
CA ARG A 466 -15.80 -30.02 2.80
C ARG A 466 -14.61 -29.96 1.84
N LEU A 467 -14.18 -28.76 1.43
CA LEU A 467 -13.02 -28.60 0.55
C LEU A 467 -11.70 -28.94 1.26
N GLY A 468 -11.55 -28.63 2.55
CA GLY A 468 -10.43 -29.05 3.40
C GLY A 468 -10.31 -30.57 3.54
N LYS A 469 -11.45 -31.27 3.60
CA LYS A 469 -11.53 -32.72 3.56
C LYS A 469 -11.14 -33.29 2.19
N GLU A 470 -11.68 -32.72 1.11
CA GLU A 470 -11.51 -33.24 -0.26
C GLU A 470 -10.11 -32.94 -0.85
N ILE A 471 -9.39 -31.90 -0.40
CA ILE A 471 -8.01 -31.60 -0.87
C ILE A 471 -6.99 -32.58 -0.28
N ASN A 472 -7.26 -33.12 0.92
CA ASN A 472 -6.48 -34.17 1.60
C ASN A 472 -4.94 -33.96 1.64
N SER A 473 -4.48 -32.70 1.65
CA SER A 473 -3.05 -32.35 1.58
C SER A 473 -2.55 -31.71 2.89
N PRO A 474 -1.46 -32.20 3.51
CA PRO A 474 -0.89 -31.62 4.73
C PRO A 474 -0.25 -30.24 4.51
N ASP A 475 -0.18 -29.76 3.28
CA ASP A 475 0.27 -28.40 2.96
C ASP A 475 -0.87 -27.37 2.91
N SER A 476 -2.13 -27.81 2.91
CA SER A 476 -3.31 -26.93 3.00
C SER A 476 -3.54 -26.44 4.42
N VAL A 477 -3.86 -25.16 4.59
CA VAL A 477 -4.42 -24.59 5.82
C VAL A 477 -5.73 -25.28 6.17
N TYR A 478 -6.64 -25.40 5.19
CA TYR A 478 -8.00 -25.88 5.43
C TYR A 478 -8.12 -27.39 5.64
N TYR A 479 -7.17 -28.18 5.13
CA TYR A 479 -6.99 -29.57 5.56
C TYR A 479 -6.78 -29.67 7.08
N TRP A 480 -5.89 -28.85 7.64
CA TRP A 480 -5.65 -28.85 9.08
C TRP A 480 -6.83 -28.28 9.86
N CYS A 481 -7.56 -27.29 9.32
CA CYS A 481 -8.82 -26.83 9.90
C CYS A 481 -9.84 -27.97 10.03
N HIS A 482 -10.09 -28.71 8.95
CA HIS A 482 -10.97 -29.89 8.94
C HIS A 482 -10.49 -30.97 9.93
N LYS A 483 -9.19 -31.29 9.94
CA LYS A 483 -8.62 -32.30 10.84
C LYS A 483 -8.70 -31.95 12.32
N ASN A 484 -8.60 -30.66 12.67
CA ASN A 484 -8.50 -30.19 14.04
C ASN A 484 -9.78 -29.57 14.60
N GLY A 485 -10.87 -29.49 13.82
CA GLY A 485 -12.14 -28.90 14.26
C GLY A 485 -12.06 -27.39 14.44
N ILE A 486 -11.45 -26.69 13.48
CA ILE A 486 -11.29 -25.22 13.49
C ILE A 486 -12.18 -24.64 12.38
N PRO A 487 -13.33 -24.02 12.69
CA PRO A 487 -14.22 -23.45 11.68
C PRO A 487 -13.60 -22.23 10.99
N VAL A 488 -13.96 -22.04 9.73
CA VAL A 488 -13.45 -20.98 8.85
C VAL A 488 -14.63 -20.21 8.28
N PHE A 489 -14.81 -18.97 8.72
CA PHE A 489 -15.92 -18.12 8.26
C PHE A 489 -15.49 -17.25 7.08
N CYS A 490 -16.26 -17.30 5.99
CA CYS A 490 -15.99 -16.52 4.78
C CYS A 490 -17.29 -15.84 4.29
N PRO A 491 -17.62 -14.63 4.80
CA PRO A 491 -18.91 -14.00 4.53
C PRO A 491 -19.12 -13.61 3.05
N GLY A 492 -18.01 -13.37 2.33
CA GLY A 492 -17.98 -13.12 0.89
C GLY A 492 -17.40 -14.30 0.11
N ILE A 493 -17.92 -15.52 0.31
CA ILE A 493 -17.42 -16.74 -0.35
C ILE A 493 -17.55 -16.73 -1.89
N THR A 494 -18.38 -15.85 -2.44
CA THR A 494 -18.57 -15.68 -3.89
C THR A 494 -17.68 -14.59 -4.50
N ASP A 495 -16.80 -13.93 -3.74
CA ASP A 495 -15.96 -12.81 -4.16
C ASP A 495 -14.54 -13.28 -4.59
N GLY A 496 -14.50 -14.21 -5.56
CA GLY A 496 -13.29 -14.88 -6.02
C GLY A 496 -13.57 -15.97 -7.07
N ALA A 497 -12.55 -16.70 -7.51
CA ALA A 497 -12.68 -17.79 -8.48
C ALA A 497 -13.57 -18.94 -7.98
N LEU A 498 -13.69 -19.13 -6.66
CA LEU A 498 -14.68 -20.03 -6.06
C LEU A 498 -16.12 -19.62 -6.42
N GLY A 499 -16.37 -18.31 -6.51
CA GLY A 499 -17.62 -17.71 -6.99
C GLY A 499 -17.82 -17.88 -8.49
N ASP A 500 -16.77 -17.73 -9.30
CA ASP A 500 -16.84 -17.96 -10.76
C ASP A 500 -17.25 -19.40 -11.09
N VAL A 501 -16.69 -20.39 -10.39
CA VAL A 501 -17.05 -21.81 -10.59
C VAL A 501 -18.46 -22.10 -10.07
N LEU A 502 -18.89 -21.52 -8.94
CA LEU A 502 -20.27 -21.60 -8.48
C LEU A 502 -21.26 -20.99 -9.49
N PHE A 503 -20.91 -19.86 -10.11
CA PHE A 503 -21.70 -19.22 -11.17
C PHE A 503 -21.82 -20.14 -12.40
N ALA A 504 -20.70 -20.69 -12.90
CA ALA A 504 -20.71 -21.65 -14.00
C ALA A 504 -21.56 -22.90 -13.68
N HIS A 505 -21.50 -23.39 -12.44
CA HIS A 505 -22.29 -24.54 -11.97
C HIS A 505 -23.80 -24.34 -12.12
N THR A 506 -24.31 -23.12 -11.92
CA THR A 506 -25.75 -22.82 -12.07
C THR A 506 -26.31 -23.13 -13.47
N TYR A 507 -25.50 -22.98 -14.52
CA TYR A 507 -25.90 -23.30 -15.90
C TYR A 507 -25.79 -24.80 -16.21
N LYS A 508 -24.81 -25.49 -15.61
CA LYS A 508 -24.61 -26.93 -15.73
C LYS A 508 -25.68 -27.73 -14.97
N SER A 509 -26.17 -27.24 -13.84
CA SER A 509 -27.12 -27.94 -12.99
C SER A 509 -28.12 -27.01 -12.30
N PRO A 510 -29.07 -26.40 -13.05
CA PRO A 510 -30.06 -25.47 -12.49
C PRO A 510 -30.89 -26.08 -11.36
N PRO A 511 -31.19 -25.34 -10.27
CA PRO A 511 -30.88 -23.93 -10.03
C PRO A 511 -29.47 -23.67 -9.43
N GLY A 512 -28.62 -24.69 -9.32
CA GLY A 512 -27.29 -24.61 -8.72
C GLY A 512 -27.24 -24.88 -7.21
N LEU A 513 -26.02 -24.93 -6.68
CA LEU A 513 -25.75 -25.00 -5.24
C LEU A 513 -26.15 -23.68 -4.57
N ARG A 514 -26.75 -23.75 -3.38
CA ARG A 514 -27.11 -22.59 -2.55
C ARG A 514 -26.29 -22.60 -1.28
N VAL A 515 -25.77 -21.43 -0.90
CA VAL A 515 -24.90 -21.25 0.26
C VAL A 515 -25.51 -20.18 1.17
N ASP A 516 -25.87 -20.57 2.40
CA ASP A 516 -26.53 -19.72 3.39
C ASP A 516 -25.51 -19.03 4.31
N VAL A 517 -25.30 -17.74 4.05
CA VAL A 517 -24.45 -16.87 4.87
C VAL A 517 -25.09 -16.46 6.20
N VAL A 518 -26.41 -16.57 6.35
CA VAL A 518 -27.14 -16.16 7.57
C VAL A 518 -27.01 -17.22 8.66
N ALA A 519 -27.03 -18.50 8.28
CA ALA A 519 -26.69 -19.60 9.18
C ALA A 519 -25.23 -19.50 9.69
N ASP A 520 -24.28 -19.12 8.82
CA ASP A 520 -22.87 -18.90 9.21
C ASP A 520 -22.70 -17.74 10.21
N VAL A 521 -23.38 -16.60 9.96
CA VAL A 521 -23.45 -15.46 10.90
C VAL A 521 -23.98 -15.89 12.26
N ARG A 522 -24.99 -16.79 12.30
CA ARG A 522 -25.49 -17.34 13.56
C ARG A 522 -24.43 -18.20 14.27
N GLN A 523 -23.68 -19.02 13.55
CA GLN A 523 -22.65 -19.89 14.14
C GLN A 523 -21.52 -19.06 14.79
N ILE A 524 -20.89 -18.14 14.06
CA ILE A 524 -19.77 -17.33 14.59
C ILE A 524 -20.20 -16.44 15.77
N ASN A 525 -21.41 -15.88 15.73
CA ASN A 525 -21.94 -15.08 16.83
C ASN A 525 -22.19 -15.92 18.09
N LEU A 526 -22.76 -17.12 17.97
CA LEU A 526 -22.98 -18.03 19.10
C LEU A 526 -21.65 -18.52 19.69
N LEU A 527 -20.67 -18.84 18.84
CA LEU A 527 -19.32 -19.21 19.25
C LEU A 527 -18.70 -18.11 20.12
N ALA A 528 -18.77 -16.84 19.69
CA ALA A 528 -18.30 -15.71 20.48
C ALA A 528 -19.08 -15.53 21.81
N ILE A 529 -20.42 -15.61 21.78
CA ILE A 529 -21.28 -15.48 22.97
C ILE A 529 -20.90 -16.50 24.05
N TYR A 530 -20.64 -17.75 23.67
CA TYR A 530 -20.34 -18.85 24.61
C TYR A 530 -18.83 -19.06 24.85
N SER A 531 -17.97 -18.11 24.41
CA SER A 531 -16.53 -18.12 24.70
C SER A 531 -16.19 -17.42 26.02
N HIS A 532 -15.55 -18.13 26.95
CA HIS A 532 -15.18 -17.63 28.29
C HIS A 532 -14.32 -16.35 28.27
N ALA A 533 -13.39 -16.26 27.33
CA ALA A 533 -12.67 -15.05 26.92
C ALA A 533 -12.35 -15.17 25.43
N THR A 534 -12.10 -14.07 24.73
CA THR A 534 -11.72 -14.09 23.31
C THR A 534 -10.53 -13.20 23.01
N ALA A 535 -9.75 -13.63 22.02
CA ALA A 535 -8.64 -12.89 21.46
C ALA A 535 -8.85 -12.71 19.96
N VAL A 536 -8.71 -11.47 19.46
CA VAL A 536 -8.83 -11.15 18.03
C VAL A 536 -7.46 -10.77 17.45
N VAL A 537 -6.95 -11.60 16.56
CA VAL A 537 -5.69 -11.39 15.83
C VAL A 537 -6.02 -11.09 14.37
N VAL A 538 -5.75 -9.88 13.92
CA VAL A 538 -6.24 -9.36 12.62
C VAL A 538 -5.08 -8.95 11.72
N LEU A 539 -4.92 -9.66 10.60
CA LEU A 539 -3.93 -9.36 9.56
C LEU A 539 -4.65 -8.69 8.38
N GLY A 540 -4.44 -7.37 8.22
CA GLY A 540 -5.16 -6.56 7.23
C GLY A 540 -6.44 -5.92 7.79
N GLY A 541 -7.50 -5.88 6.98
CA GLY A 541 -8.72 -5.11 7.28
C GLY A 541 -9.91 -5.51 6.40
N GLY A 542 -10.90 -4.63 6.29
CA GLY A 542 -12.12 -4.89 5.51
C GLY A 542 -13.02 -5.95 6.16
N ILE A 543 -13.69 -6.76 5.34
CA ILE A 543 -14.75 -7.67 5.80
C ILE A 543 -14.29 -8.64 6.91
N VAL A 544 -13.05 -9.14 6.83
CA VAL A 544 -12.49 -10.11 7.79
C VAL A 544 -12.29 -9.49 9.18
N LYS A 545 -11.84 -8.22 9.24
CA LYS A 545 -11.77 -7.44 10.47
C LYS A 545 -13.16 -7.19 11.02
N HIS A 546 -14.03 -6.59 10.20
CA HIS A 546 -15.35 -6.15 10.67
C HIS A 546 -16.19 -7.32 11.17
N HIS A 547 -16.21 -8.44 10.44
CA HIS A 547 -17.01 -9.62 10.81
C HIS A 547 -16.55 -10.26 12.12
N THR A 548 -15.23 -10.43 12.31
CA THR A 548 -14.64 -10.96 13.55
C THR A 548 -14.96 -10.07 14.75
N LEU A 549 -14.86 -8.75 14.60
CA LEU A 549 -15.19 -7.80 15.66
C LEU A 549 -16.70 -7.72 15.92
N ASN A 550 -17.54 -7.90 14.90
CA ASN A 550 -18.99 -7.89 15.03
C ASN A 550 -19.54 -9.18 15.69
N ALA A 551 -18.84 -10.31 15.57
CA ALA A 551 -19.14 -11.48 16.39
C ALA A 551 -18.82 -11.21 17.87
N ASN A 552 -17.67 -10.59 18.15
CA ASN A 552 -17.24 -10.25 19.51
C ASN A 552 -18.06 -9.11 20.15
N LEU A 553 -18.74 -8.26 19.36
CA LEU A 553 -19.76 -7.33 19.88
C LEU A 553 -20.88 -8.07 20.65
N MET A 554 -21.25 -9.29 20.23
CA MET A 554 -22.35 -10.06 20.83
C MET A 554 -22.06 -10.54 22.26
N ARG A 555 -20.80 -10.46 22.71
CA ARG A 555 -20.34 -10.74 24.09
C ARG A 555 -19.88 -9.48 24.85
N ASN A 556 -20.21 -8.29 24.36
CA ASN A 556 -19.69 -6.98 24.82
C ASN A 556 -18.16 -6.81 24.66
N GLY A 557 -17.60 -7.41 23.62
CA GLY A 557 -16.24 -7.17 23.14
C GLY A 557 -15.25 -8.28 23.47
N ALA A 558 -14.12 -8.30 22.76
CA ALA A 558 -12.99 -9.18 23.08
C ALA A 558 -12.11 -8.58 24.19
N GLU A 559 -11.52 -9.43 25.04
CA GLU A 559 -10.57 -9.01 26.07
C GLU A 559 -9.18 -8.69 25.47
N TYR A 560 -8.75 -9.40 24.44
CA TYR A 560 -7.42 -9.23 23.82
C TYR A 560 -7.53 -8.91 22.32
N ALA A 561 -6.72 -7.97 21.82
CA ALA A 561 -6.72 -7.61 20.40
C ALA A 561 -5.33 -7.21 19.88
N VAL A 562 -4.93 -7.80 18.77
CA VAL A 562 -3.71 -7.46 18.02
C VAL A 562 -4.05 -7.27 16.55
N TYR A 563 -3.91 -6.05 16.04
CA TYR A 563 -4.08 -5.72 14.63
C TYR A 563 -2.72 -5.47 13.98
N VAL A 564 -2.49 -6.05 12.80
CA VAL A 564 -1.31 -5.80 11.96
C VAL A 564 -1.80 -5.40 10.57
N ASN A 565 -1.82 -4.11 10.28
CA ASN A 565 -2.26 -3.60 8.98
C ASN A 565 -1.64 -2.26 8.60
N THR A 566 -1.82 -1.87 7.33
CA THR A 566 -1.30 -0.61 6.77
C THR A 566 -2.35 0.51 6.74
N GLY A 567 -3.57 0.26 7.20
CA GLY A 567 -4.70 1.18 7.13
C GLY A 567 -4.58 2.37 8.08
N GLN A 568 -5.04 3.53 7.63
CA GLN A 568 -4.91 4.84 8.29
C GLN A 568 -6.27 5.44 8.63
N GLU A 569 -6.41 6.15 9.75
CA GLU A 569 -7.71 6.61 10.24
C GLU A 569 -8.34 7.77 9.44
N PHE A 570 -7.57 8.47 8.61
CA PHE A 570 -8.00 9.75 8.00
C PHE A 570 -9.10 9.60 6.93
N ASP A 571 -9.31 8.39 6.39
CA ASP A 571 -10.33 8.10 5.37
C ASP A 571 -11.67 7.65 5.96
N GLY A 572 -11.75 7.45 7.28
CA GLY A 572 -12.96 6.99 7.98
C GLY A 572 -13.32 5.51 7.72
N SER A 573 -12.40 4.70 7.19
CA SER A 573 -12.64 3.27 6.94
C SER A 573 -12.46 2.41 8.19
N ASP A 574 -13.33 1.39 8.37
CA ASP A 574 -13.13 0.38 9.43
C ASP A 574 -11.76 -0.32 9.30
N ALA A 575 -11.25 -0.50 8.07
CA ALA A 575 -9.90 -1.04 7.84
C ALA A 575 -8.80 -0.14 8.42
N GLY A 576 -8.97 1.18 8.31
CA GLY A 576 -8.05 2.22 8.79
C GLY A 576 -8.16 2.55 10.28
N ALA A 577 -9.32 2.29 10.89
CA ALA A 577 -9.65 2.57 12.30
C ALA A 577 -8.55 2.17 13.30
N ARG A 578 -8.46 2.93 14.40
CA ARG A 578 -7.71 2.56 15.61
C ARG A 578 -8.54 1.59 16.48
N PRO A 579 -7.92 0.74 17.32
CA PRO A 579 -8.68 -0.17 18.19
C PRO A 579 -9.60 0.54 19.20
N ASP A 580 -9.20 1.74 19.62
CA ASP A 580 -9.98 2.71 20.41
C ASP A 580 -11.41 2.93 19.85
N GLU A 581 -11.57 2.99 18.53
CA GLU A 581 -12.87 3.08 17.88
C GLU A 581 -13.70 1.78 18.05
N ALA A 582 -13.05 0.62 18.04
CA ALA A 582 -13.75 -0.64 18.30
C ALA A 582 -14.20 -0.77 19.77
N VAL A 583 -13.54 -0.10 20.71
CA VAL A 583 -14.01 0.01 22.11
C VAL A 583 -15.29 0.85 22.18
N SER A 584 -15.38 1.99 21.46
CA SER A 584 -16.60 2.82 21.50
C SER A 584 -17.86 2.16 20.90
N TRP A 585 -17.68 1.13 20.07
CA TRP A 585 -18.77 0.26 19.61
C TRP A 585 -19.11 -0.91 20.56
N GLY A 586 -18.29 -1.20 21.57
CA GLY A 586 -18.38 -2.45 22.35
C GLY A 586 -17.90 -3.70 21.59
N LYS A 587 -17.16 -3.54 20.48
CA LYS A 587 -16.53 -4.63 19.73
C LYS A 587 -15.26 -5.14 20.42
N LEU A 588 -14.65 -4.31 21.26
CA LEU A 588 -13.59 -4.66 22.22
C LEU A 588 -14.03 -4.27 23.64
N SER A 589 -13.56 -4.99 24.65
CA SER A 589 -13.86 -4.67 26.05
C SER A 589 -13.18 -3.37 26.49
N ASN A 590 -13.84 -2.63 27.39
CA ASN A 590 -13.25 -1.49 28.11
C ASN A 590 -12.02 -1.86 28.96
N THR A 591 -11.82 -3.16 29.26
CA THR A 591 -10.65 -3.69 29.97
C THR A 591 -9.58 -4.25 29.04
N SER A 592 -9.73 -4.09 27.72
CA SER A 592 -8.75 -4.57 26.75
C SER A 592 -7.54 -3.64 26.69
N GLU A 593 -6.34 -4.20 26.52
CA GLU A 593 -5.15 -3.46 26.06
C GLU A 593 -4.89 -3.77 24.58
N PRO A 594 -5.63 -3.15 23.65
CA PRO A 594 -5.51 -3.48 22.23
C PRO A 594 -4.26 -2.85 21.61
N VAL A 595 -3.61 -3.60 20.72
CA VAL A 595 -2.37 -3.18 20.04
C VAL A 595 -2.60 -3.15 18.53
N LYS A 596 -2.24 -2.04 17.87
CA LYS A 596 -2.20 -1.94 16.41
C LYS A 596 -0.78 -1.64 15.95
N ILE A 597 -0.19 -2.55 15.18
CA ILE A 597 1.08 -2.35 14.48
C ILE A 597 0.77 -1.85 13.07
N HIS A 598 1.24 -0.65 12.75
CA HIS A 598 1.11 -0.07 11.40
C HIS A 598 2.24 -0.58 10.51
N GLY A 599 1.97 -1.58 9.66
CA GLY A 599 2.95 -2.19 8.78
C GLY A 599 2.43 -3.41 8.01
N ASP A 600 3.30 -4.00 7.18
CA ASP A 600 2.98 -5.18 6.38
C ASP A 600 3.08 -6.47 7.22
N ALA A 601 2.00 -7.24 7.26
CA ALA A 601 1.92 -8.49 8.02
C ALA A 601 2.88 -9.58 7.51
N SER A 602 3.34 -9.52 6.25
CA SER A 602 4.36 -10.44 5.73
C SER A 602 5.75 -10.26 6.37
N LEU A 603 6.05 -9.06 6.88
CA LEU A 603 7.26 -8.77 7.65
C LEU A 603 7.07 -9.03 9.15
N ILE A 604 5.87 -8.73 9.66
CA ILE A 604 5.59 -8.67 11.10
C ILE A 604 5.10 -10.00 11.68
N PHE A 605 4.15 -10.68 11.01
CA PHE A 605 3.49 -11.84 11.58
C PHE A 605 4.40 -13.07 11.78
N PRO A 606 5.34 -13.40 10.87
CA PRO A 606 6.31 -14.47 11.12
C PRO A 606 7.15 -14.22 12.38
N LEU A 607 7.52 -12.95 12.65
CA LEU A 607 8.29 -12.56 13.84
C LEU A 607 7.43 -12.60 15.12
N LEU A 608 6.16 -12.20 15.05
CA LEU A 608 5.23 -12.34 16.18
C LEU A 608 5.07 -13.81 16.56
N VAL A 609 4.78 -14.69 15.59
CA VAL A 609 4.61 -16.14 15.82
C VAL A 609 5.89 -16.78 16.34
N ALA A 610 7.06 -16.35 15.84
CA ALA A 610 8.37 -16.81 16.33
C ALA A 610 8.65 -16.44 17.80
N GLN A 611 8.13 -15.31 18.31
CA GLN A 611 8.30 -14.90 19.72
C GLN A 611 7.16 -15.33 20.65
N THR A 612 6.09 -15.93 20.11
CA THR A 612 4.88 -16.28 20.87
C THR A 612 4.53 -17.76 20.67
N PHE A 613 3.58 -18.07 19.79
CA PHE A 613 3.04 -19.40 19.55
C PHE A 613 4.10 -20.48 19.24
N ALA A 614 5.06 -20.20 18.35
CA ALA A 614 6.08 -21.18 17.99
C ALA A 614 7.10 -21.39 19.12
N LYS A 615 7.45 -20.31 19.84
CA LYS A 615 8.34 -20.36 21.01
C LYS A 615 7.73 -21.22 22.12
N HIS A 616 6.47 -20.94 22.49
CA HIS A 616 5.74 -21.71 23.48
C HIS A 616 5.54 -23.17 23.05
N PHE A 617 5.17 -23.42 21.79
CA PHE A 617 5.00 -24.78 21.26
C PHE A 617 6.29 -25.60 21.35
N HIS A 618 7.42 -25.06 20.87
CA HIS A 618 8.70 -25.78 20.94
C HIS A 618 9.27 -25.89 22.36
N GLN A 619 9.04 -24.91 23.25
CA GLN A 619 9.42 -25.04 24.66
C GLN A 619 8.62 -26.14 25.37
N THR A 620 7.32 -26.27 25.10
CA THR A 620 6.44 -27.28 25.73
C THR A 620 6.59 -28.69 25.15
N HIS A 621 7.11 -28.84 23.92
CA HIS A 621 7.24 -30.14 23.24
C HIS A 621 8.69 -30.66 23.14
N ASN A 622 9.70 -29.85 23.47
CA ASN A 622 11.10 -30.27 23.55
C ASN A 622 11.61 -30.43 25.01
N SER A 623 10.70 -30.34 26.00
CA SER A 623 10.97 -30.53 27.43
C SER A 623 10.41 -31.86 27.93
#